data_AF-A0A7X9DXV6-F1
#
_entry.id   AF-A0A7X9DXV6-F1
#
_cell.length_a   1.000
_cell.length_b   1.000
_cell.length_c   1.000
_cell.angle_alpha   90.00
_cell.angle_beta   90.00
_cell.angle_gamma   90.00
#
_symmetry.space_group_name_H-M   'P 1'
#
loop_
_entity.id
_entity.type
_entity.pdbx_description
1 polymer ?
#
loop_
_entity_poly.entity_id
_entity_poly.type
_entity_poly.pdbx_seq_one_letter_code
_entity_poly.pdbx_strand_id
1 'polypeptide(L)'
;MDREELLREMARTVEELRVFNEIGKTLTSTLDVREVLGIIMQKISELLRPNNWSLLLLDEDQKELAFEIAVGEGADKLKDIRLKVGQGVAGCVARDGKPLLVRNAQTDPRFCSSVDQVTNFNTQALLAVPLSFRNRVLGVIELVNNRPDSFSESDLRLLNSLADFAAIAIENARNFQRVQELTVKDDVTNLYNSRFLHEALHQEFERSKRYQLTFGVVFFDLDRFKLVNDQHGHLCGSRLLKEVGDLLKANLRTVDIPTRYGGDEFVIILPQTNKEQALHVTRRLRLALNEAVFLRDRNLEIRVTASFGLANFPDDAQNPDDILRLADEAMYRVKESSRDGIEIADRTIVPSSQHGSVRHR
;
A
#
# COMPACT_ATOMS: atom_id res chain seq x y z
N MET A 1 -21.06 50.72 3.05
CA MET A 1 -21.38 49.29 3.24
C MET A 1 -22.74 49.22 3.88
N ASP A 2 -23.69 48.60 3.19
CA ASP A 2 -25.06 48.44 3.68
C ASP A 2 -25.12 47.30 4.72
N ARG A 3 -26.04 47.37 5.68
CA ARG A 3 -26.16 46.36 6.76
C ARG A 3 -26.39 44.95 6.20
N GLU A 4 -27.10 44.85 5.09
CA GLU A 4 -27.34 43.59 4.38
C GLU A 4 -26.10 43.03 3.68
N GLU A 5 -25.16 43.88 3.29
CA GLU A 5 -23.89 43.49 2.68
C GLU A 5 -22.96 42.91 3.75
N LEU A 6 -22.88 43.58 4.91
CA LEU A 6 -22.12 43.10 6.07
C LEU A 6 -22.66 41.76 6.62
N LEU A 7 -23.99 41.59 6.67
CA LEU A 7 -24.60 40.33 7.10
C LEU A 7 -24.31 39.17 6.14
N ARG A 8 -24.28 39.43 4.83
CA ARG A 8 -23.90 38.43 3.82
C ARG A 8 -22.42 38.04 3.93
N GLU A 9 -21.54 39.00 4.15
CA GLU A 9 -20.11 38.77 4.33
C GLU A 9 -19.81 37.99 5.62
N MET A 10 -20.49 38.33 6.72
CA MET A 10 -20.41 37.57 7.97
C MET A 10 -20.93 36.14 7.82
N ALA A 11 -22.08 35.93 7.16
CA ALA A 11 -22.64 34.61 6.95
C ALA A 11 -21.70 33.71 6.14
N ARG A 12 -21.08 34.26 5.08
CA ARG A 12 -20.07 33.56 4.27
C ARG A 12 -18.84 33.17 5.11
N THR A 13 -18.33 34.10 5.92
CA THR A 13 -17.18 33.86 6.80
C THR A 13 -17.47 32.76 7.83
N VAL A 14 -18.67 32.73 8.41
CA VAL A 14 -19.09 31.69 9.36
C VAL A 14 -19.14 30.32 8.71
N GLU A 15 -19.64 30.22 7.47
CA GLU A 15 -19.68 28.96 6.74
C GLU A 15 -18.28 28.44 6.39
N GLU A 16 -17.39 29.33 5.93
CA GLU A 16 -15.98 29.00 5.68
C GLU A 16 -15.29 28.46 6.95
N LEU A 17 -15.48 29.13 8.10
CA LEU A 17 -14.93 28.68 9.39
C LEU A 17 -15.50 27.32 9.84
N ARG A 18 -16.78 27.06 9.56
CA ARG A 18 -17.41 25.78 9.89
C ARG A 18 -16.76 24.64 9.11
N VAL A 19 -16.54 24.82 7.81
CA VAL A 19 -15.86 23.85 6.94
C VAL A 19 -14.44 23.58 7.43
N PHE A 20 -13.67 24.62 7.79
CA PHE A 20 -12.32 24.44 8.32
C PHE A 20 -12.28 23.67 9.64
N ASN A 21 -13.24 23.92 10.54
CA ASN A 21 -13.33 23.21 11.81
C ASN A 21 -13.73 21.74 11.61
N GLU A 22 -14.61 21.46 10.65
CA GLU A 22 -14.98 20.09 10.26
C GLU A 22 -13.78 19.32 9.70
N ILE A 23 -13.09 19.88 8.69
CA ILE A 23 -11.90 19.25 8.09
C ILE A 23 -10.79 19.06 9.14
N GLY A 24 -10.54 20.08 9.97
CA GLY A 24 -9.55 20.01 11.04
C GLY A 24 -9.86 18.91 12.06
N LYS A 25 -11.13 18.75 12.46
CA LYS A 25 -11.54 17.65 13.34
C LYS A 25 -11.31 16.30 12.68
N THR A 26 -11.76 16.11 11.44
CA THR A 26 -11.60 14.84 10.73
C THR A 26 -10.12 14.47 10.58
N LEU A 27 -9.26 15.43 10.23
CA LEU A 27 -7.81 15.24 10.13
C LEU A 27 -7.19 14.71 11.44
N THR A 28 -7.77 15.09 12.59
CA THR A 28 -7.31 14.66 13.92
C THR A 28 -7.99 13.38 14.42
N SER A 29 -9.15 13.01 13.87
CA SER A 29 -9.99 11.93 14.40
C SER A 29 -9.96 10.64 13.58
N THR A 30 -9.52 10.67 12.32
CA THR A 30 -9.36 9.46 11.49
C THR A 30 -7.90 9.27 11.07
N LEU A 31 -7.45 8.02 11.09
CA LEU A 31 -6.17 7.62 10.48
C LEU A 31 -6.35 7.28 8.99
N ASP A 32 -7.59 7.27 8.48
CA ASP A 32 -7.86 7.00 7.08
C ASP A 32 -7.68 8.26 6.23
N VAL A 33 -6.49 8.37 5.66
CA VAL A 33 -6.11 9.50 4.80
C VAL A 33 -6.98 9.59 3.55
N ARG A 34 -7.52 8.46 3.04
CA ARG A 34 -8.40 8.48 1.86
C ARG A 34 -9.73 9.14 2.18
N GLU A 35 -10.26 8.90 3.37
CA GLU A 35 -11.49 9.54 3.86
C GLU A 35 -11.31 11.06 3.95
N VAL A 36 -10.21 11.53 4.56
CA VAL A 36 -9.89 12.95 4.67
C VAL A 36 -9.79 13.60 3.29
N LEU A 37 -9.01 13.00 2.38
CA LEU A 37 -8.85 13.54 1.04
C LEU A 37 -10.19 13.58 0.29
N GLY A 38 -11.00 12.54 0.39
CA GLY A 38 -12.34 12.49 -0.19
C GLY A 38 -13.22 13.66 0.25
N ILE A 39 -13.23 13.97 1.56
CA ILE A 39 -13.98 15.10 2.11
C ILE A 39 -13.46 16.43 1.55
N ILE A 40 -12.14 16.64 1.51
CA ILE A 40 -11.56 17.88 0.98
C ILE A 40 -11.95 18.06 -0.50
N MET A 41 -11.83 17.01 -1.31
CA MET A 41 -12.18 17.05 -2.73
C MET A 41 -13.67 17.30 -2.97
N GLN A 42 -14.53 16.73 -2.13
CA GLN A 42 -15.96 17.01 -2.15
C GLN A 42 -16.22 18.50 -1.84
N LYS A 43 -15.56 19.06 -0.83
CA LYS A 43 -15.72 20.49 -0.47
C LYS A 43 -15.23 21.44 -1.56
N ILE A 44 -14.13 21.11 -2.25
CA ILE A 44 -13.68 21.87 -3.44
C ILE A 44 -14.80 21.92 -4.49
N SER A 45 -15.43 20.78 -4.77
CA SER A 45 -16.51 20.69 -5.76
C SER A 45 -17.78 21.45 -5.34
N GLU A 46 -18.15 21.39 -4.06
CA GLU A 46 -19.34 22.06 -3.50
C GLU A 46 -19.21 23.59 -3.45
N LEU A 47 -18.06 24.09 -2.98
CA LEU A 47 -17.84 25.50 -2.66
C LEU A 47 -17.35 26.31 -3.86
N LEU A 48 -16.44 25.76 -4.67
CA LEU A 48 -15.80 26.48 -5.77
C LEU A 48 -16.44 26.19 -7.13
N ARG A 49 -17.23 25.11 -7.23
CA ARG A 49 -18.02 24.72 -8.41
C ARG A 49 -17.28 24.83 -9.76
N PRO A 50 -16.04 24.34 -9.87
CA PRO A 50 -15.30 24.39 -11.14
C PRO A 50 -15.96 23.48 -12.19
N ASN A 51 -15.75 23.77 -13.47
CA ASN A 51 -16.14 22.86 -14.54
C ASN A 51 -15.31 21.58 -14.49
N ASN A 52 -13.98 21.76 -14.45
CA ASN A 52 -13.02 20.68 -14.32
C ASN A 52 -12.02 21.03 -13.21
N TRP A 53 -11.50 20.02 -12.53
CA TRP A 53 -10.38 20.20 -11.63
C TRP A 53 -9.51 18.96 -11.54
N SER A 54 -8.27 19.15 -11.10
CA SER A 54 -7.32 18.08 -10.95
C SER A 54 -6.42 18.27 -9.73
N LEU A 55 -5.99 17.14 -9.18
CA LEU A 55 -4.90 17.05 -8.23
C LEU A 55 -3.74 16.35 -8.92
N LEU A 56 -2.61 17.05 -8.99
CA LEU A 56 -1.38 16.54 -9.52
C LEU A 56 -0.39 16.31 -8.38
N LEU A 57 0.24 15.14 -8.32
CA LEU A 57 1.31 14.85 -7.37
C LEU A 57 2.67 14.97 -8.05
N LEU A 58 3.63 15.55 -7.33
CA LEU A 58 5.01 15.65 -7.79
C LEU A 58 5.75 14.34 -7.52
N ASP A 59 6.33 13.79 -8.58
CA ASP A 59 7.42 12.81 -8.53
C ASP A 59 8.73 13.58 -8.36
N GLU A 60 9.35 13.46 -7.19
CA GLU A 60 10.58 14.18 -6.84
C GLU A 60 11.80 13.68 -7.66
N ASP A 61 11.82 12.40 -8.04
CA ASP A 61 12.94 11.77 -8.74
C ASP A 61 12.94 12.19 -10.21
N GLN A 62 11.77 12.15 -10.85
CA GLN A 62 11.61 12.48 -12.27
C GLN A 62 11.40 13.99 -12.51
N LYS A 63 11.04 14.75 -11.45
CA LYS A 63 10.64 16.17 -11.52
C LYS A 63 9.46 16.39 -12.47
N GLU A 64 8.47 15.52 -12.36
CA GLU A 64 7.25 15.55 -13.16
C GLU A 64 6.01 15.48 -12.27
N LEU A 65 4.96 16.17 -12.69
CA LEU A 65 3.64 16.14 -12.10
C LEU A 65 2.80 15.06 -12.80
N ALA A 66 2.22 14.17 -12.01
CA ALA A 66 1.29 13.15 -12.45
C ALA A 66 -0.13 13.48 -11.99
N PHE A 67 -1.12 13.29 -12.86
CA PHE A 67 -2.53 13.41 -12.48
C PHE A 67 -2.92 12.25 -11.57
N GLU A 68 -3.15 12.54 -10.29
CA GLU A 68 -3.63 11.59 -9.30
C GLU A 68 -5.16 11.56 -9.29
N ILE A 69 -5.78 12.74 -9.34
CA ILE A 69 -7.23 12.91 -9.44
C ILE A 69 -7.53 13.88 -10.58
N ALA A 70 -8.51 13.53 -11.42
CA ALA A 70 -9.08 14.42 -12.41
C ALA A 70 -10.61 14.28 -12.38
N VAL A 71 -11.31 15.40 -12.36
CA VAL A 71 -12.77 15.47 -12.32
C VAL A 71 -13.26 16.43 -13.39
N GLY A 72 -14.27 16.01 -14.14
CA GLY A 72 -14.89 16.80 -15.21
C GLY A 72 -14.70 16.19 -16.60
N GLU A 73 -15.01 16.97 -17.63
CA GLU A 73 -14.98 16.51 -19.02
C GLU A 73 -13.55 16.23 -19.49
N GLY A 74 -13.31 15.05 -20.05
CA GLY A 74 -11.99 14.65 -20.56
C GLY A 74 -11.01 14.14 -19.48
N ALA A 75 -11.46 13.97 -18.23
CA ALA A 75 -10.65 13.46 -17.12
C ALA A 75 -10.00 12.10 -17.41
N ASP A 76 -10.69 11.19 -18.11
CA ASP A 76 -10.18 9.85 -18.44
C ASP A 76 -8.91 9.88 -19.30
N LYS A 77 -8.68 10.96 -20.05
CA LYS A 77 -7.51 11.10 -20.93
C LYS A 77 -6.29 11.68 -20.22
N LEU A 78 -6.43 12.10 -18.96
CA LEU A 78 -5.35 12.79 -18.21
C LEU A 78 -4.44 11.82 -17.44
N LYS A 79 -4.87 10.58 -17.21
CA LYS A 79 -4.19 9.62 -16.31
C LYS A 79 -2.73 9.33 -16.70
N ASP A 80 -2.44 9.26 -17.99
CA ASP A 80 -1.11 8.93 -18.52
C ASP A 80 -0.28 10.18 -18.87
N ILE A 81 -0.85 11.38 -18.72
CA ILE A 81 -0.13 12.63 -18.99
C ILE A 81 0.79 12.94 -17.81
N ARG A 82 2.00 13.42 -18.14
CA ARG A 82 2.98 13.95 -17.18
C ARG A 82 3.36 15.36 -17.60
N LEU A 83 3.48 16.26 -16.63
CA LEU A 83 3.90 17.65 -16.85
C LEU A 83 5.23 17.89 -16.15
N LYS A 84 6.22 18.43 -16.87
CA LYS A 84 7.49 18.78 -16.23
C LYS A 84 7.32 19.95 -15.26
N VAL A 85 8.13 19.99 -14.21
CA VAL A 85 8.21 21.20 -13.37
C VAL A 85 8.58 22.41 -14.25
N GLY A 86 7.79 23.48 -14.14
CA GLY A 86 7.86 24.68 -14.99
C GLY A 86 7.05 24.63 -16.30
N GLN A 87 6.45 23.48 -16.67
CA GLN A 87 5.60 23.34 -17.86
C GLN A 87 4.14 23.63 -17.52
N GLY A 88 3.53 24.58 -18.25
CA GLY A 88 2.14 24.96 -17.99
C GLY A 88 1.98 25.75 -16.67
N VAL A 89 0.73 26.06 -16.33
CA VAL A 89 0.40 26.76 -15.08
C VAL A 89 0.70 25.88 -13.87
N ALA A 90 0.21 24.63 -13.85
CA ALA A 90 0.53 23.67 -12.80
C ALA A 90 2.05 23.48 -12.59
N GLY A 91 2.83 23.30 -13.66
CA GLY A 91 4.28 23.17 -13.54
C GLY A 91 4.96 24.42 -12.97
N CYS A 92 4.49 25.62 -13.32
CA CYS A 92 5.00 26.86 -12.73
C CYS A 92 4.69 26.95 -11.22
N VAL A 93 3.48 26.60 -10.81
CA VAL A 93 3.10 26.54 -9.39
C VAL A 93 3.97 25.54 -8.63
N ALA A 94 4.22 24.36 -9.21
CA ALA A 94 5.10 23.35 -8.60
C ALA A 94 6.53 23.84 -8.42
N ARG A 95 7.06 24.62 -9.38
CA ARG A 95 8.41 25.20 -9.32
C ARG A 95 8.50 26.31 -8.28
N ASP A 96 7.55 27.25 -8.32
CA ASP A 96 7.66 28.52 -7.61
C ASP A 96 7.05 28.45 -6.20
N GLY A 97 6.23 27.42 -5.92
CA GLY A 97 5.54 27.23 -4.65
C GLY A 97 4.53 28.34 -4.34
N LYS A 98 4.01 29.00 -5.37
CA LYS A 98 3.10 30.16 -5.25
C LYS A 98 1.81 29.92 -6.02
N PRO A 99 0.66 30.29 -5.47
CA PRO A 99 -0.62 30.16 -6.15
C PRO A 99 -0.69 31.10 -7.37
N LEU A 100 -1.43 30.69 -8.39
CA LEU A 100 -1.64 31.45 -9.62
C LEU A 100 -3.13 31.51 -9.98
N LEU A 101 -3.62 32.73 -10.21
CA LEU A 101 -4.92 33.01 -10.79
C LEU A 101 -4.71 33.54 -12.23
N VAL A 102 -5.15 32.76 -13.21
CA VAL A 102 -5.07 33.10 -14.63
C VAL A 102 -6.48 33.38 -15.15
N ARG A 103 -6.76 34.65 -15.42
CA ARG A 103 -8.09 35.10 -15.89
C ARG A 103 -8.35 34.80 -17.36
N ASN A 104 -7.29 34.70 -18.17
CA ASN A 104 -7.36 34.39 -19.58
C ASN A 104 -6.15 33.55 -20.00
N ALA A 105 -6.35 32.23 -20.07
CA ALA A 105 -5.34 31.25 -20.41
C ALA A 105 -4.74 31.47 -21.80
N GLN A 106 -5.54 31.89 -22.79
CA GLN A 106 -5.10 32.07 -24.18
C GLN A 106 -4.10 33.22 -24.34
N THR A 107 -4.02 34.13 -23.35
CA THR A 107 -3.10 35.27 -23.33
C THR A 107 -1.96 35.12 -22.34
N ASP A 108 -1.98 34.08 -21.50
CA ASP A 108 -0.96 33.89 -20.47
C ASP A 108 0.23 33.11 -21.03
N PRO A 109 1.46 33.64 -20.98
CA PRO A 109 2.63 32.98 -21.55
C PRO A 109 3.00 31.66 -20.84
N ARG A 110 2.46 31.42 -19.64
CA ARG A 110 2.69 30.18 -18.88
C ARG A 110 1.72 29.08 -19.29
N PHE A 111 0.63 29.41 -19.99
CA PHE A 111 -0.35 28.43 -20.42
C PHE A 111 0.24 27.51 -21.51
N CYS A 112 0.04 26.21 -21.34
CA CYS A 112 0.51 25.20 -22.28
C CYS A 112 -0.70 24.44 -22.82
N SER A 113 -0.98 24.60 -24.11
CA SER A 113 -2.17 24.01 -24.76
C SER A 113 -2.05 22.52 -25.07
N SER A 114 -0.94 21.86 -24.71
CA SER A 114 -0.74 20.43 -24.98
C SER A 114 -1.77 19.54 -24.29
N VAL A 115 -2.22 19.94 -23.09
CA VAL A 115 -3.27 19.21 -22.35
C VAL A 115 -4.63 19.38 -23.02
N ASP A 116 -4.98 20.61 -23.39
CA ASP A 116 -6.22 20.94 -24.13
C ASP A 116 -6.32 20.19 -25.47
N GLN A 117 -5.20 20.02 -26.19
CA GLN A 117 -5.15 19.27 -27.45
C GLN A 117 -5.49 17.80 -27.27
N VAL A 118 -5.07 17.18 -26.16
CA VAL A 118 -5.35 15.77 -25.86
C VAL A 118 -6.78 15.59 -25.36
N THR A 119 -7.24 16.49 -24.49
CA THR A 119 -8.58 16.39 -23.90
C THR A 119 -9.68 16.86 -24.86
N ASN A 120 -9.33 17.69 -25.85
CA ASN A 120 -10.25 18.48 -26.68
C ASN A 120 -11.09 19.47 -25.85
N PHE A 121 -10.53 19.93 -24.72
CA PHE A 121 -11.15 20.88 -23.81
C PHE A 121 -10.66 22.31 -24.10
N ASN A 122 -11.51 23.31 -23.91
CA ASN A 122 -11.15 24.71 -24.12
C ASN A 122 -10.93 25.41 -22.77
N THR A 123 -9.68 25.59 -22.38
CA THR A 123 -9.32 26.29 -21.14
C THR A 123 -9.37 27.80 -21.33
N GLN A 124 -10.18 28.47 -20.52
CA GLN A 124 -10.38 29.93 -20.51
C GLN A 124 -9.74 30.58 -19.27
N ALA A 125 -9.96 30.00 -18.09
CA ALA A 125 -9.42 30.50 -16.84
C ALA A 125 -8.90 29.35 -15.97
N LEU A 126 -7.84 29.62 -15.21
CA LEU A 126 -7.19 28.66 -14.32
C LEU A 126 -7.00 29.26 -12.94
N LEU A 127 -7.17 28.42 -11.92
CA LEU A 127 -6.78 28.72 -10.56
C LEU A 127 -5.97 27.53 -10.04
N ALA A 128 -4.68 27.74 -9.79
CA ALA A 128 -3.77 26.68 -9.37
C ALA A 128 -3.08 27.06 -8.05
N VAL A 129 -3.04 26.13 -7.11
CA VAL A 129 -2.41 26.32 -5.79
C VAL A 129 -1.48 25.14 -5.46
N PRO A 130 -0.34 25.40 -4.79
CA PRO A 130 0.59 24.35 -4.43
C PRO A 130 0.08 23.55 -3.23
N LEU A 131 0.29 22.23 -3.26
CA LEU A 131 0.17 21.38 -2.07
C LEU A 131 1.48 21.47 -1.29
N SER A 132 1.60 22.42 -0.37
CA SER A 132 2.86 22.69 0.34
C SER A 132 2.87 22.12 1.76
N PHE A 133 3.93 21.42 2.12
CA PHE A 133 4.17 20.95 3.49
C PHE A 133 5.61 21.23 3.92
N ARG A 134 5.80 21.93 5.05
CA ARG A 134 7.12 22.30 5.60
C ARG A 134 8.13 22.82 4.54
N ASN A 135 7.70 23.79 3.73
CA ASN A 135 8.46 24.40 2.64
C ASN A 135 8.81 23.49 1.45
N ARG A 136 8.14 22.34 1.32
CA ARG A 136 8.23 21.45 0.15
C ARG A 136 6.90 21.40 -0.59
N VAL A 137 6.94 21.47 -1.91
CA VAL A 137 5.76 21.28 -2.77
C VAL A 137 5.59 19.80 -3.06
N LEU A 138 4.48 19.21 -2.62
CA LEU A 138 4.11 17.82 -2.83
C LEU A 138 3.36 17.61 -4.15
N GLY A 139 2.80 18.67 -4.72
CA GLY A 139 1.90 18.63 -5.86
C GLY A 139 1.16 19.95 -6.07
N VAL A 140 0.13 19.92 -6.90
CA VAL A 140 -0.68 21.09 -7.28
C VAL A 140 -2.15 20.70 -7.37
N ILE A 141 -3.04 21.55 -6.87
CA ILE A 141 -4.47 21.50 -7.23
C ILE A 141 -4.73 22.57 -8.28
N GLU A 142 -5.33 22.20 -9.40
CA GLU A 142 -5.67 23.09 -10.49
C GLU A 142 -7.17 23.01 -10.81
N LEU A 143 -7.86 24.15 -10.74
CA LEU A 143 -9.23 24.31 -11.19
C LEU A 143 -9.22 24.95 -12.58
N VAL A 144 -10.08 24.43 -13.46
CA VAL A 144 -10.17 24.84 -14.86
C VAL A 144 -11.60 25.24 -15.18
N ASN A 145 -11.75 26.49 -15.61
CA ASN A 145 -13.01 27.16 -15.90
C ASN A 145 -13.98 27.19 -14.71
N ASN A 146 -14.60 28.33 -14.50
CA ASN A 146 -15.72 28.49 -13.57
C ASN A 146 -16.82 29.22 -14.35
N ARG A 147 -18.04 28.68 -14.34
CA ARG A 147 -19.20 29.27 -15.04
C ARG A 147 -20.34 29.47 -14.04
N PRO A 148 -20.98 30.64 -14.00
CA PRO A 148 -20.87 31.78 -14.94
C PRO A 148 -19.75 32.80 -14.64
N ASP A 149 -19.07 32.70 -13.50
CA ASP A 149 -18.11 33.71 -13.03
C ASP A 149 -16.65 33.26 -13.19
N SER A 150 -15.75 34.19 -13.54
CA SER A 150 -14.30 33.93 -13.48
C SER A 150 -13.85 33.74 -12.02
N PHE A 151 -12.81 32.93 -11.79
CA PHE A 151 -12.21 32.79 -10.46
C PHE A 151 -11.82 34.15 -9.85
N SER A 152 -12.12 34.31 -8.57
CA SER A 152 -11.84 35.50 -7.76
C SER A 152 -10.65 35.29 -6.82
N GLU A 153 -10.15 36.38 -6.24
CA GLU A 153 -9.12 36.30 -5.18
C GLU A 153 -9.65 35.59 -3.92
N SER A 154 -10.97 35.61 -3.69
CA SER A 154 -11.57 34.87 -2.58
C SER A 154 -11.53 33.37 -2.84
N ASP A 155 -11.73 32.96 -4.07
CA ASP A 155 -11.64 31.55 -4.48
C ASP A 155 -10.21 31.05 -4.36
N LEU A 156 -9.22 31.88 -4.72
CA LEU A 156 -7.81 31.58 -4.51
C LEU A 156 -7.49 31.34 -3.03
N ARG A 157 -7.95 32.21 -2.14
CA ARG A 157 -7.72 32.05 -0.69
C ARG A 157 -8.38 30.77 -0.16
N LEU A 158 -9.63 30.52 -0.53
CA LEU A 158 -10.35 29.33 -0.10
C LEU A 158 -9.67 28.04 -0.59
N LEU A 159 -9.31 28.00 -1.88
CA LEU A 159 -8.62 26.84 -2.46
C LEU A 159 -7.24 26.62 -1.82
N ASN A 160 -6.48 27.69 -1.56
CA ASN A 160 -5.18 27.58 -0.91
C ASN A 160 -5.31 26.98 0.51
N SER A 161 -6.30 27.41 1.29
CA SER A 161 -6.56 26.83 2.61
C SER A 161 -6.95 25.35 2.54
N LEU A 162 -7.77 24.96 1.57
CA LEU A 162 -8.13 23.55 1.34
C LEU A 162 -6.91 22.72 0.89
N ALA A 163 -6.03 23.31 0.08
CA ALA A 163 -4.78 22.69 -0.36
C ALA A 163 -3.80 22.48 0.80
N ASP A 164 -3.74 23.38 1.78
CA ASP A 164 -2.94 23.18 3.00
C ASP A 164 -3.40 21.93 3.77
N PHE A 165 -4.71 21.73 3.93
CA PHE A 165 -5.25 20.50 4.55
C PHE A 165 -4.96 19.25 3.71
N ALA A 166 -5.10 19.34 2.38
CA ALA A 166 -4.79 18.22 1.49
C ALA A 166 -3.32 17.85 1.53
N ALA A 167 -2.41 18.83 1.60
CA ALA A 167 -0.97 18.60 1.72
C ALA A 167 -0.62 17.87 3.02
N ILE A 168 -1.25 18.24 4.15
CA ILE A 168 -1.06 17.52 5.43
C ILE A 168 -1.56 16.08 5.31
N ALA A 169 -2.75 15.88 4.73
CA ALA A 169 -3.31 14.55 4.55
C ALA A 169 -2.38 13.66 3.70
N ILE A 170 -1.94 14.15 2.53
CA ILE A 170 -1.02 13.43 1.63
C ILE A 170 0.29 13.07 2.33
N GLU A 171 0.88 14.01 3.07
CA GLU A 171 2.12 13.74 3.81
C GLU A 171 1.91 12.69 4.91
N ASN A 172 0.77 12.72 5.61
CA ASN A 172 0.41 11.69 6.59
C ASN A 172 0.27 10.32 5.92
N ALA A 173 -0.34 10.22 4.73
CA ALA A 173 -0.40 8.96 3.97
C ALA A 173 0.98 8.46 3.58
N ARG A 174 1.82 9.34 3.02
CA ARG A 174 3.19 8.99 2.63
C ARG A 174 4.00 8.53 3.84
N ASN A 175 3.87 9.19 4.99
CA ASN A 175 4.55 8.79 6.22
C ASN A 175 4.02 7.46 6.76
N PHE A 176 2.71 7.25 6.77
CA PHE A 176 2.10 5.99 7.18
C PHE A 176 2.55 4.84 6.28
N GLN A 177 2.54 5.05 4.96
CA GLN A 177 3.05 4.09 3.98
C GLN A 177 4.54 3.83 4.18
N ARG A 178 5.36 4.86 4.42
CA ARG A 178 6.80 4.70 4.69
C ARG A 178 7.07 3.94 5.99
N VAL A 179 6.26 4.16 7.03
CA VAL A 179 6.31 3.38 8.27
C VAL A 179 5.91 1.92 8.02
N GLN A 180 4.92 1.67 7.14
CA GLN A 180 4.60 0.31 6.70
C GLN A 180 5.74 -0.32 5.91
N GLU A 181 6.38 0.41 4.98
CA GLU A 181 7.52 -0.04 4.16
C GLU A 181 8.78 -0.33 4.99
N LEU A 182 9.01 0.38 6.10
CA LEU A 182 10.08 0.09 7.05
C LEU A 182 9.87 -1.24 7.81
N THR A 183 8.67 -1.81 7.72
CA THR A 183 8.27 -3.03 8.41
C THR A 183 8.00 -4.14 7.39
N VAL A 184 8.97 -4.43 6.51
CA VAL A 184 8.88 -5.55 5.55
C VAL A 184 9.59 -6.80 6.07
N LYS A 185 10.56 -6.61 6.96
CA LYS A 185 11.36 -7.71 7.54
C LYS A 185 10.90 -8.04 8.97
N ASP A 186 11.11 -9.29 9.37
CA ASP A 186 10.99 -9.76 10.75
C ASP A 186 12.28 -9.48 11.53
N ASP A 187 12.15 -8.90 12.73
CA ASP A 187 13.30 -8.43 13.53
C ASP A 187 14.23 -9.55 14.01
N VAL A 188 13.74 -10.78 14.12
CA VAL A 188 14.51 -11.91 14.64
C VAL A 188 15.28 -12.62 13.52
N THR A 189 14.58 -12.92 12.43
CA THR A 189 15.07 -13.78 11.34
C THR A 189 15.59 -13.01 10.14
N ASN A 190 15.25 -11.72 10.05
CA ASN A 190 15.51 -10.87 8.89
C ASN A 190 14.95 -11.49 7.57
N LEU A 191 13.93 -12.35 7.69
CA LEU A 191 13.06 -12.79 6.59
C LEU A 191 11.98 -11.75 6.36
N TYR A 192 11.12 -11.94 5.35
CA TYR A 192 9.91 -11.15 5.25
C TYR A 192 8.96 -11.44 6.43
N ASN A 193 8.12 -10.48 6.79
CA ASN A 193 7.09 -10.69 7.82
C ASN A 193 5.72 -11.02 7.21
N SER A 194 4.79 -11.46 8.06
CA SER A 194 3.45 -11.88 7.63
C SER A 194 2.68 -10.82 6.83
N ARG A 195 2.86 -9.52 7.13
CA ARG A 195 2.21 -8.45 6.35
C ARG A 195 2.70 -8.45 4.89
N PHE A 196 4.02 -8.49 4.69
CA PHE A 196 4.59 -8.55 3.34
C PHE A 196 4.18 -9.82 2.60
N LEU A 197 4.04 -10.95 3.30
CA LEU A 197 3.57 -12.20 2.70
C LEU A 197 2.19 -12.04 2.06
N HIS A 198 1.21 -11.44 2.75
CA HIS A 198 -0.13 -11.26 2.18
C HIS A 198 -0.11 -10.40 0.92
N GLU A 199 0.67 -9.31 0.93
CA GLU A 199 0.83 -8.43 -0.24
C GLU A 199 1.52 -9.15 -1.40
N ALA A 200 2.64 -9.83 -1.13
CA ALA A 200 3.39 -10.59 -2.12
C ALA A 200 2.57 -11.74 -2.72
N LEU A 201 1.79 -12.44 -1.89
CA LEU A 201 0.91 -13.52 -2.34
C LEU A 201 -0.19 -13.00 -3.27
N HIS A 202 -0.81 -11.88 -2.92
CA HIS A 202 -1.83 -11.26 -3.78
C HIS A 202 -1.23 -10.80 -5.12
N GLN A 203 -0.04 -10.19 -5.10
CA GLN A 203 0.66 -9.79 -6.32
C GLN A 203 1.05 -11.01 -7.18
N GLU A 204 1.58 -12.07 -6.58
CA GLU A 204 1.98 -13.28 -7.29
C GLU A 204 0.77 -13.99 -7.90
N PHE A 205 -0.36 -14.01 -7.20
CA PHE A 205 -1.62 -14.55 -7.68
C PHE A 205 -2.12 -13.81 -8.93
N GLU A 206 -2.24 -12.48 -8.87
CA GLU A 206 -2.69 -11.67 -10.01
C GLU A 206 -1.75 -11.80 -11.21
N ARG A 207 -0.43 -11.82 -10.95
CA ARG A 207 0.59 -12.06 -11.98
C ARG A 207 0.43 -13.43 -12.63
N SER A 208 0.32 -14.48 -11.82
CA SER A 208 0.23 -15.86 -12.29
C SER A 208 -1.07 -16.13 -13.04
N LYS A 209 -2.19 -15.56 -12.58
CA LYS A 209 -3.48 -15.61 -13.27
C LYS A 209 -3.42 -14.93 -14.64
N ARG A 210 -2.81 -13.74 -14.73
CA ARG A 210 -2.68 -13.00 -15.99
C ARG A 210 -1.81 -13.72 -17.03
N TYR A 211 -0.68 -14.28 -16.59
CA TYR A 211 0.30 -14.88 -17.48
C TYR A 211 0.23 -16.41 -17.55
N GLN A 212 -0.78 -17.03 -16.93
CA GLN A 212 -0.95 -18.48 -16.85
C GLN A 212 0.29 -19.20 -16.28
N LEU A 213 0.89 -18.62 -15.23
CA LEU A 213 2.03 -19.19 -14.52
C LEU A 213 1.57 -20.00 -13.32
N THR A 214 2.47 -20.82 -12.77
CA THR A 214 2.26 -21.59 -11.53
C THR A 214 3.11 -21.02 -10.41
N PHE A 215 2.66 -21.18 -9.17
CA PHE A 215 3.49 -20.94 -8.01
C PHE A 215 3.09 -21.87 -6.86
N GLY A 216 4.07 -22.24 -6.06
CA GLY A 216 3.88 -23.04 -4.85
C GLY A 216 3.88 -22.18 -3.60
N VAL A 217 3.12 -22.60 -2.59
CA VAL A 217 3.18 -22.06 -1.23
C VAL A 217 3.53 -23.19 -0.29
N VAL A 218 4.62 -23.04 0.44
CA VAL A 218 5.05 -23.97 1.49
C VAL A 218 4.79 -23.32 2.83
N PHE A 219 4.00 -23.96 3.69
CA PHE A 219 3.80 -23.58 5.08
C PHE A 219 4.51 -24.61 5.95
N PHE A 220 5.33 -24.20 6.90
CA PHE A 220 5.92 -25.14 7.85
C PHE A 220 6.10 -24.55 9.24
N ASP A 221 6.22 -25.44 10.21
CA ASP A 221 6.42 -25.11 11.62
C ASP A 221 7.50 -26.00 12.23
N LEU A 222 8.29 -25.43 13.15
CA LEU A 222 9.36 -26.15 13.82
C LEU A 222 8.83 -27.09 14.90
N ASP A 223 9.13 -28.38 14.73
CA ASP A 223 8.64 -29.39 15.65
C ASP A 223 9.24 -29.22 17.05
N ARG A 224 8.36 -29.12 18.05
CA ARG A 224 8.72 -29.05 19.47
C ARG A 224 9.61 -27.84 19.82
N PHE A 225 9.54 -26.75 19.07
CA PHE A 225 10.30 -25.52 19.37
C PHE A 225 10.08 -24.99 20.80
N LYS A 226 8.87 -25.17 21.35
CA LYS A 226 8.58 -24.83 22.75
C LYS A 226 9.54 -25.51 23.74
N LEU A 227 9.96 -26.75 23.50
CA LEU A 227 10.93 -27.44 24.37
C LEU A 227 12.29 -26.74 24.37
N VAL A 228 12.72 -26.17 23.24
CA VAL A 228 13.97 -25.40 23.16
C VAL A 228 13.86 -24.15 24.03
N ASN A 229 12.74 -23.43 23.97
CA ASN A 229 12.50 -22.27 24.82
C ASN A 229 12.45 -22.64 26.30
N ASP A 230 11.77 -23.73 26.64
CA ASP A 230 11.60 -24.15 28.03
C ASP A 230 12.93 -24.64 28.63
N GLN A 231 13.79 -25.30 27.84
CA GLN A 231 15.08 -25.84 28.30
C GLN A 231 16.23 -24.84 28.27
N HIS A 232 16.25 -23.94 27.29
CA HIS A 232 17.40 -23.07 27.02
C HIS A 232 17.07 -21.56 27.05
N GLY A 233 15.80 -21.19 27.28
CA GLY A 233 15.32 -19.83 27.37
C GLY A 233 15.02 -19.17 26.01
N HIS A 234 14.20 -18.11 26.05
CA HIS A 234 13.72 -17.39 24.86
C HIS A 234 14.84 -16.75 24.01
N LEU A 235 15.97 -16.39 24.61
CA LEU A 235 17.11 -15.85 23.87
C LEU A 235 17.72 -16.91 22.94
N CYS A 236 17.82 -18.17 23.41
CA CYS A 236 18.29 -19.29 22.60
C CYS A 236 17.27 -19.63 21.51
N GLY A 237 15.97 -19.62 21.82
CA GLY A 237 14.93 -19.82 20.81
C GLY A 237 14.93 -18.73 19.72
N SER A 238 15.08 -17.46 20.10
CA SER A 238 15.20 -16.36 19.14
C SER A 238 16.43 -16.52 18.24
N ARG A 239 17.54 -16.99 18.80
CA ARG A 239 18.75 -17.27 18.03
C ARG A 239 18.58 -18.46 17.09
N LEU A 240 17.92 -19.53 17.54
CA LEU A 240 17.59 -20.69 16.72
C LEU A 240 16.75 -20.26 15.51
N LEU A 241 15.71 -19.43 15.73
CA LEU A 241 14.88 -18.90 14.65
C LEU A 241 15.70 -18.08 13.65
N LYS A 242 16.66 -17.28 14.13
CA LYS A 242 17.58 -16.53 13.26
C LYS A 242 18.41 -17.46 12.37
N GLU A 243 19.01 -18.50 12.95
CA GLU A 243 19.80 -19.48 12.19
C GLU A 243 18.94 -20.28 11.20
N VAL A 244 17.69 -20.59 11.55
CA VAL A 244 16.72 -21.17 10.60
C VAL A 244 16.46 -20.19 9.44
N GLY A 245 16.28 -18.90 9.71
CA GLY A 245 16.13 -17.89 8.68
C GLY A 245 17.34 -17.79 7.75
N ASP A 246 18.55 -17.87 8.28
CA ASP A 246 19.78 -17.89 7.49
C ASP A 246 19.90 -19.18 6.65
N LEU A 247 19.49 -20.33 7.19
CA LEU A 247 19.43 -21.60 6.47
C LEU A 247 18.44 -21.54 5.29
N LEU A 248 17.25 -20.93 5.48
CA LEU A 248 16.28 -20.73 4.40
C LEU A 248 16.88 -19.89 3.28
N LYS A 249 17.51 -18.75 3.61
CA LYS A 249 18.15 -17.86 2.62
C LYS A 249 19.23 -18.57 1.81
N ALA A 250 20.01 -19.45 2.45
CA ALA A 250 21.06 -20.22 1.77
C ALA A 250 20.51 -21.31 0.83
N ASN A 251 19.29 -21.78 1.07
CA ASN A 251 18.67 -22.89 0.34
C ASN A 251 17.54 -22.45 -0.61
N LEU A 252 17.30 -21.16 -0.78
CA LEU A 252 16.25 -20.61 -1.62
C LEU A 252 16.83 -19.71 -2.72
N ARG A 253 16.10 -19.57 -3.82
CA ARG A 253 16.45 -18.68 -4.92
C ARG A 253 16.17 -17.23 -4.53
N THR A 254 16.83 -16.29 -5.21
CA THR A 254 16.62 -14.85 -4.99
C THR A 254 15.17 -14.41 -5.23
N VAL A 255 14.43 -15.13 -6.07
CA VAL A 255 13.01 -14.86 -6.38
C VAL A 255 12.04 -15.52 -5.40
N ASP A 256 12.49 -16.48 -4.60
CA ASP A 256 11.66 -17.11 -3.58
C ASP A 256 11.43 -16.13 -2.42
N ILE A 257 10.28 -16.20 -1.78
CA ILE A 257 9.86 -15.23 -0.76
C ILE A 257 9.72 -15.94 0.59
N PRO A 258 10.83 -16.16 1.32
CA PRO A 258 10.75 -16.74 2.65
C PRO A 258 10.29 -15.71 3.67
N THR A 259 9.30 -16.11 4.46
CA THR A 259 8.59 -15.28 5.42
C THR A 259 8.51 -16.00 6.76
N ARG A 260 8.73 -15.27 7.86
CA ARG A 260 8.29 -15.73 9.18
C ARG A 260 6.84 -15.29 9.40
N TYR A 261 5.94 -16.24 9.55
CA TYR A 261 4.51 -15.98 9.66
C TYR A 261 4.11 -15.57 11.09
N GLY A 262 4.66 -16.25 12.09
CA GLY A 262 4.47 -15.95 13.50
C GLY A 262 5.15 -17.00 14.36
N GLY A 263 5.63 -16.64 15.56
CA GLY A 263 6.26 -17.62 16.46
C GLY A 263 7.41 -18.41 15.79
N ASP A 264 7.16 -19.70 15.60
CA ASP A 264 7.99 -20.73 14.96
C ASP A 264 7.46 -21.22 13.59
N GLU A 265 6.48 -20.51 13.03
CA GLU A 265 5.85 -20.76 11.75
C GLU A 265 6.48 -19.93 10.62
N PHE A 266 6.65 -20.55 9.47
CA PHE A 266 7.29 -19.99 8.29
C PHE A 266 6.47 -20.30 7.04
N VAL A 267 6.45 -19.35 6.11
CA VAL A 267 5.79 -19.49 4.81
C VAL A 267 6.76 -19.10 3.71
N ILE A 268 6.77 -19.87 2.62
CA ILE A 268 7.60 -19.60 1.45
C ILE A 268 6.71 -19.57 0.21
N ILE A 269 6.72 -18.45 -0.51
CA ILE A 269 6.17 -18.39 -1.87
C ILE A 269 7.30 -18.80 -2.83
N LEU A 270 7.00 -19.74 -3.73
CA LEU A 270 7.88 -20.25 -4.76
C LEU A 270 7.31 -19.88 -6.14
N PRO A 271 7.64 -18.67 -6.68
CA PRO A 271 7.17 -18.25 -7.99
C PRO A 271 7.63 -19.19 -9.10
N GLN A 272 6.81 -19.33 -10.15
CA GLN A 272 7.12 -20.14 -11.34
C GLN A 272 7.56 -21.57 -11.01
N THR A 273 6.94 -22.14 -9.98
CA THR A 273 7.27 -23.45 -9.47
C THR A 273 5.98 -24.26 -9.45
N ASN A 274 5.98 -25.41 -10.13
CA ASN A 274 4.84 -26.32 -10.13
C ASN A 274 4.86 -27.24 -8.91
N LYS A 275 3.81 -28.04 -8.72
CA LYS A 275 3.64 -28.92 -7.55
C LYS A 275 4.84 -29.88 -7.33
N GLU A 276 5.35 -30.52 -8.38
CA GLU A 276 6.50 -31.43 -8.28
C GLU A 276 7.79 -30.69 -7.89
N GLN A 277 8.06 -29.56 -8.53
CA GLN A 277 9.24 -28.74 -8.24
C GLN A 277 9.17 -28.17 -6.82
N ALA A 278 8.00 -27.73 -6.37
CA ALA A 278 7.79 -27.23 -5.02
C ALA A 278 8.05 -28.33 -4.00
N LEU A 279 7.57 -29.56 -4.24
CA LEU A 279 7.87 -30.73 -3.42
C LEU A 279 9.38 -31.03 -3.35
N HIS A 280 10.10 -30.88 -4.46
CA HIS A 280 11.56 -31.03 -4.47
C HIS A 280 12.26 -29.98 -3.59
N VAL A 281 11.83 -28.71 -3.67
CA VAL A 281 12.36 -27.64 -2.80
C VAL A 281 12.06 -27.94 -1.33
N THR A 282 10.83 -28.32 -1.00
CA THR A 282 10.43 -28.66 0.37
C THR A 282 11.23 -29.84 0.94
N ARG A 283 11.45 -30.90 0.14
CA ARG A 283 12.31 -32.04 0.54
C ARG A 283 13.75 -31.60 0.83
N ARG A 284 14.32 -30.74 -0.02
CA ARG A 284 15.66 -30.18 0.21
C ARG A 284 15.72 -29.38 1.51
N LEU A 285 14.73 -28.53 1.77
CA LEU A 285 14.66 -27.74 3.00
C LEU A 285 14.53 -28.62 4.24
N ARG A 286 13.67 -29.65 4.21
CA ARG A 286 13.53 -30.62 5.31
C ARG A 286 14.85 -31.33 5.61
N LEU A 287 15.54 -31.82 4.60
CA LEU A 287 16.85 -32.46 4.77
C LEU A 287 17.87 -31.51 5.36
N ALA A 288 17.95 -30.27 4.83
CA ALA A 288 18.86 -29.25 5.33
C ALA A 288 18.60 -28.91 6.81
N LEU A 289 17.33 -28.79 7.23
CA LEU A 289 16.97 -28.58 8.64
C LEU A 289 17.39 -29.77 9.52
N ASN A 290 17.14 -31.00 9.06
CA ASN A 290 17.43 -32.20 9.84
C ASN A 290 18.94 -32.47 10.01
N GLU A 291 19.74 -32.08 9.01
CA GLU A 291 21.21 -32.19 9.06
C GLU A 291 21.87 -31.03 9.82
N ALA A 292 21.18 -29.90 9.94
CA ALA A 292 21.71 -28.74 10.64
C ALA A 292 21.82 -28.97 12.15
N VAL A 293 22.91 -28.45 12.72
CA VAL A 293 23.13 -28.38 14.16
C VAL A 293 23.20 -26.92 14.53
N PHE A 294 22.20 -26.47 15.29
CA PHE A 294 21.98 -25.07 15.63
C PHE A 294 22.63 -24.70 16.98
N LEU A 295 22.89 -23.41 17.17
CA LEU A 295 23.44 -22.81 18.41
C LEU A 295 24.85 -23.28 18.80
N ARG A 296 25.68 -23.64 17.82
CA ARG A 296 27.09 -24.02 18.05
C ARG A 296 27.90 -22.90 18.68
N ASP A 297 27.59 -21.65 18.38
CA ASP A 297 28.21 -20.46 18.96
C ASP A 297 27.98 -20.32 20.47
N ARG A 298 27.01 -21.06 21.01
CA ARG A 298 26.66 -21.13 22.44
C ARG A 298 27.09 -22.45 23.09
N ASN A 299 27.90 -23.27 22.41
CA ASN A 299 28.25 -24.64 22.81
C ASN A 299 27.01 -25.53 23.00
N LEU A 300 25.95 -25.29 22.24
CA LEU A 300 24.77 -26.14 22.18
C LEU A 300 24.75 -26.84 20.82
N GLU A 301 24.28 -28.09 20.79
CA GLU A 301 24.15 -28.89 19.57
C GLU A 301 22.70 -29.29 19.35
N ILE A 302 21.83 -28.30 19.19
CA ILE A 302 20.39 -28.53 19.06
C ILE A 302 20.08 -28.98 17.64
N ARG A 303 19.29 -30.04 17.52
CA ARG A 303 18.69 -30.48 16.26
C ARG A 303 17.18 -30.29 16.35
N VAL A 304 16.60 -29.74 15.29
CA VAL A 304 15.16 -29.56 15.16
C VAL A 304 14.70 -30.15 13.84
N THR A 305 13.46 -30.64 13.83
CA THR A 305 12.75 -31.07 12.63
C THR A 305 11.62 -30.08 12.35
N ALA A 306 10.95 -30.20 11.21
CA ALA A 306 9.81 -29.37 10.88
C ALA A 306 8.72 -30.18 10.15
N SER A 307 7.48 -29.76 10.37
CA SER A 307 6.30 -30.30 9.68
C SER A 307 5.91 -29.36 8.55
N PHE A 308 5.80 -29.87 7.31
CA PHE A 308 5.58 -29.07 6.11
C PHE A 308 4.25 -29.40 5.43
N GLY A 309 3.53 -28.36 5.01
CA GLY A 309 2.38 -28.42 4.12
C GLY A 309 2.66 -27.64 2.83
N LEU A 310 2.20 -28.17 1.70
CA LEU A 310 2.42 -27.61 0.38
C LEU A 310 1.09 -27.43 -0.35
N ALA A 311 0.85 -26.27 -0.96
CA ALA A 311 -0.24 -26.06 -1.90
C ALA A 311 0.27 -25.37 -3.17
N ASN A 312 -0.37 -25.61 -4.31
CA ASN A 312 0.04 -25.08 -5.61
C ASN A 312 -1.09 -24.35 -6.33
N PHE A 313 -0.80 -23.21 -6.92
CA PHE A 313 -1.67 -22.54 -7.88
C PHE A 313 -1.28 -22.93 -9.32
N PRO A 314 -2.25 -23.21 -10.21
CA PRO A 314 -3.71 -23.14 -10.02
C PRO A 314 -4.37 -24.45 -9.56
N ASP A 315 -3.59 -25.52 -9.38
CA ASP A 315 -4.10 -26.89 -9.19
C ASP A 315 -4.99 -27.02 -7.94
N ASP A 316 -4.56 -26.45 -6.82
CA ASP A 316 -5.21 -26.63 -5.51
C ASP A 316 -6.21 -25.51 -5.21
N ALA A 317 -5.86 -24.26 -5.53
CA ALA A 317 -6.63 -23.08 -5.16
C ALA A 317 -6.94 -22.16 -6.36
N GLN A 318 -7.98 -21.34 -6.21
CA GLN A 318 -8.41 -20.32 -7.20
C GLN A 318 -8.43 -18.91 -6.62
N ASN A 319 -8.01 -18.73 -5.37
CA ASN A 319 -7.84 -17.43 -4.71
C ASN A 319 -6.64 -17.50 -3.74
N PRO A 320 -6.06 -16.35 -3.36
CA PRO A 320 -4.85 -16.29 -2.53
C PRO A 320 -5.06 -16.73 -1.08
N ASP A 321 -6.24 -16.53 -0.49
CA ASP A 321 -6.49 -16.93 0.90
C ASP A 321 -6.62 -18.46 1.04
N ASP A 322 -7.25 -19.12 0.05
CA ASP A 322 -7.41 -20.57 0.02
C ASP A 322 -6.08 -21.31 -0.14
N ILE A 323 -5.12 -20.79 -0.93
CA ILE A 323 -3.84 -21.48 -1.09
C ILE A 323 -3.05 -21.52 0.22
N LEU A 324 -3.09 -20.42 0.99
CA LEU A 324 -2.42 -20.35 2.28
C LEU A 324 -3.11 -21.27 3.30
N ARG A 325 -4.44 -21.22 3.36
CA ARG A 325 -5.25 -22.11 4.22
C ARG A 325 -5.01 -23.59 3.92
N LEU A 326 -4.97 -23.98 2.65
CA LEU A 326 -4.74 -25.36 2.25
C LEU A 326 -3.33 -25.85 2.61
N ALA A 327 -2.32 -24.99 2.48
CA ALA A 327 -0.96 -25.32 2.91
C ALA A 327 -0.87 -25.48 4.44
N ASP A 328 -1.54 -24.62 5.21
CA ASP A 328 -1.63 -24.71 6.67
C ASP A 328 -2.34 -26.00 7.12
N GLU A 329 -3.50 -26.32 6.53
CA GLU A 329 -4.23 -27.57 6.81
C GLU A 329 -3.40 -28.82 6.51
N ALA A 330 -2.62 -28.81 5.42
CA ALA A 330 -1.70 -29.91 5.10
C ALA A 330 -0.56 -30.02 6.14
N MET A 331 0.00 -28.90 6.59
CA MET A 331 1.03 -28.88 7.63
C MET A 331 0.48 -29.41 8.97
N TYR A 332 -0.74 -29.02 9.32
CA TYR A 332 -1.40 -29.46 10.55
C TYR A 332 -1.61 -30.98 10.60
N ARG A 333 -1.96 -31.62 9.47
CA ARG A 333 -2.06 -33.08 9.37
C ARG A 333 -0.72 -33.81 9.55
N VAL A 334 0.38 -33.20 9.11
CA VAL A 334 1.73 -33.70 9.42
C VAL A 334 2.03 -33.58 10.93
N LYS A 335 1.64 -32.46 11.56
CA LYS A 335 1.83 -32.25 13.01
C LYS A 335 1.09 -33.28 13.87
N GLU A 336 -0.11 -33.70 13.47
CA GLU A 336 -0.92 -34.69 14.19
C GLU A 336 -0.48 -36.15 13.95
N SER A 337 0.31 -36.40 12.90
CA SER A 337 0.81 -37.74 12.57
C SER A 337 2.20 -37.99 13.15
N SER A 338 3.23 -38.07 12.29
CA SER A 338 4.60 -38.40 12.71
C SER A 338 5.44 -37.18 13.08
N ARG A 339 5.01 -35.96 12.69
CA ARG A 339 5.89 -34.81 12.49
C ARG A 339 7.01 -35.13 11.49
N ASP A 340 7.99 -34.23 11.31
CA ASP A 340 9.12 -34.37 10.38
C ASP A 340 8.71 -34.89 8.98
N GLY A 341 7.61 -34.35 8.45
CA GLY A 341 6.95 -34.85 7.24
C GLY A 341 6.60 -33.74 6.27
N ILE A 342 6.16 -34.16 5.08
CA ILE A 342 5.66 -33.25 4.05
C ILE A 342 4.32 -33.79 3.57
N GLU A 343 3.31 -32.95 3.59
CA GLU A 343 2.02 -33.25 3.00
C GLU A 343 1.66 -32.19 1.94
N ILE A 344 0.96 -32.64 0.90
CA ILE A 344 0.50 -31.79 -0.19
C ILE A 344 -1.01 -31.63 -0.04
N ALA A 345 -1.51 -30.41 -0.17
CA ALA A 345 -2.92 -30.13 -0.28
C ALA A 345 -3.52 -30.88 -1.46
N ASP A 346 -4.69 -31.46 -1.23
CA ASP A 346 -5.47 -32.11 -2.26
C ASP A 346 -6.89 -31.57 -2.21
N ARG A 347 -7.46 -31.24 -3.37
CA ARG A 347 -8.84 -30.70 -3.47
C ARG A 347 -9.89 -31.67 -2.96
N THR A 348 -9.53 -32.95 -2.85
CA THR A 348 -10.45 -34.05 -2.55
C THR A 348 -10.88 -34.12 -1.08
N ILE A 349 -10.27 -33.34 -0.18
CA ILE A 349 -10.61 -33.33 1.24
C ILE A 349 -11.17 -31.96 1.60
N VAL A 350 -12.45 -31.74 1.31
CA VAL A 350 -13.22 -30.67 1.96
C VAL A 350 -13.43 -31.11 3.41
N PRO A 351 -12.94 -30.40 4.44
CA PRO A 351 -13.38 -30.65 5.80
C PRO A 351 -14.86 -30.28 5.86
N SER A 352 -15.69 -31.27 6.17
CA SER A 352 -17.07 -31.05 6.55
C SER A 352 -17.13 -29.99 7.65
N SER A 353 -17.80 -28.88 7.34
CA SER A 353 -18.21 -27.85 8.29
C SER A 353 -18.73 -28.47 9.59
N GLN A 354 -18.01 -28.31 10.69
CA GLN A 354 -18.49 -28.16 12.07
C GLN A 354 -17.33 -28.24 13.07
N HIS A 355 -17.42 -27.38 14.10
CA HIS A 355 -16.66 -27.22 15.36
C HIS A 355 -15.91 -25.88 15.37
N GLY A 356 -16.20 -24.93 16.24
CA GLY A 356 -17.13 -24.87 17.36
C GLY A 356 -16.78 -23.59 18.11
N SER A 357 -17.77 -22.75 18.35
CA SER A 357 -17.67 -21.54 19.15
C SER A 357 -17.18 -21.89 20.56
N VAL A 358 -15.94 -21.54 20.90
CA VAL A 358 -15.47 -21.57 22.29
C VAL A 358 -15.59 -20.16 22.86
N ARG A 359 -16.55 -20.05 23.78
CA ARG A 359 -16.86 -18.88 24.59
C ARG A 359 -15.66 -18.47 25.45
N HIS A 360 -15.38 -17.17 25.47
CA HIS A 360 -14.67 -16.54 26.58
C HIS A 360 -15.48 -16.66 27.87
N ARG A 361 -14.83 -17.16 28.92
CA ARG A 361 -15.05 -16.76 30.31
C ARG A 361 -13.72 -16.41 30.93
#